data_AF-A0A3S4FTJ1-F1
#
_entry.id   AF-A0A3S4FTJ1-F1
#
_cell.length_a   1.000
_cell.length_b   1.000
_cell.length_c   1.000
_cell.angle_alpha   90.00
_cell.angle_beta   90.00
_cell.angle_gamma   90.00
#
_symmetry.space_group_name_H-M   'P 1'
#
loop_
_entity.id
_entity.type
_entity.pdbx_description
1 polymer ?
#
loop_
_entity_poly.entity_id
_entity_poly.type
_entity_poly.pdbx_seq_one_letter_code
_entity_poly.pdbx_strand_id
1 'polypeptide(L)'
;MVGHADGITFSQPLGDTNVLIKAPGAKGVRIENQTGVKTDWRGYAVMPYATVYRYNRVALDTNTMDNHTDVENNVSSVGAD
;
A
#
# COMPACT_ATOMS: atom_id res chain seq x y z
N MET A 1 -1.29 -13.27 3.28
CA MET A 1 -2.58 -12.88 2.65
C MET A 1 -3.44 -12.23 3.70
N VAL A 2 -4.28 -11.28 3.30
CA VAL A 2 -5.18 -10.55 4.19
C VAL A 2 -6.58 -10.56 3.58
N GLY A 3 -7.58 -10.95 4.37
CA GLY A 3 -8.99 -10.76 4.04
C GLY A 3 -9.49 -9.44 4.61
N HIS A 4 -10.22 -8.67 3.81
CA HIS A 4 -10.82 -7.37 4.17
C HIS A 4 -12.14 -7.17 3.42
N ALA A 5 -12.85 -6.09 3.72
CA ALA A 5 -14.20 -5.82 3.18
C ALA A 5 -14.28 -5.79 1.64
N ASP A 6 -13.17 -5.50 0.96
CA ASP A 6 -13.12 -5.49 -0.51
C ASP A 6 -12.57 -6.80 -1.12
N GLY A 7 -12.29 -7.83 -0.31
CA GLY A 7 -11.86 -9.15 -0.75
C GLY A 7 -10.53 -9.60 -0.13
N ILE A 8 -9.67 -10.22 -0.95
CA ILE A 8 -8.39 -10.80 -0.51
C ILE A 8 -7.25 -10.11 -1.24
N THR A 9 -6.23 -9.69 -0.48
CA THR A 9 -4.96 -9.20 -1.01
C THR A 9 -3.82 -10.10 -0.56
N PHE A 10 -2.96 -10.48 -1.51
CA PHE A 10 -1.74 -11.23 -1.22
C PHE A 10 -0.68 -10.29 -0.67
N SER A 11 0.09 -10.80 0.29
CA SER A 11 1.07 -10.02 1.04
C SER A 11 2.33 -10.84 1.19
N GLN A 12 3.45 -10.15 1.41
CA GLN A 12 4.59 -10.75 2.11
C GLN A 12 4.14 -11.27 3.50
N PRO A 13 4.96 -12.10 4.18
CA PRO A 13 4.68 -12.49 5.56
C PRO A 13 4.33 -11.27 6.43
N LEU A 14 3.27 -11.39 7.22
CA LEU A 14 2.76 -10.30 8.05
C LEU A 14 3.62 -10.13 9.30
N GLY A 15 3.79 -8.89 9.74
CA GLY A 15 4.37 -8.55 11.03
C GLY A 15 3.30 -8.26 12.08
N ASP A 16 3.72 -7.64 13.18
CA ASP A 16 2.82 -7.30 14.31
C ASP A 16 1.84 -6.18 13.95
N THR A 17 2.29 -5.21 13.16
CA THR A 17 1.48 -4.06 12.72
C THR A 17 1.48 -3.99 11.20
N ASN A 18 0.29 -4.09 10.60
CA ASN A 18 0.14 -4.17 9.15
C ASN A 18 -0.75 -3.03 8.66
N VAL A 19 -0.45 -2.49 7.48
CA VAL A 19 -1.27 -1.44 6.85
C VAL A 19 -1.82 -1.96 5.54
N LEU A 20 -3.15 -1.92 5.40
CA LEU A 20 -3.84 -2.15 4.14
C LEU A 20 -3.88 -0.85 3.33
N ILE A 21 -3.40 -0.89 2.10
CA ILE A 21 -3.39 0.23 1.16
C ILE A 21 -4.47 -0.03 0.12
N LYS A 22 -5.36 0.94 -0.07
CA LYS A 22 -6.40 0.94 -1.11
C LYS A 22 -6.16 2.13 -2.04
N ALA A 23 -5.66 1.86 -3.23
CA ALA A 23 -5.41 2.86 -4.27
C ALA A 23 -6.03 2.40 -5.60
N PRO A 24 -7.36 2.49 -5.76
CA PRO A 24 -8.05 2.04 -6.97
C PRO A 24 -7.46 2.67 -8.23
N GLY A 25 -7.25 1.88 -9.28
CA GLY A 25 -6.63 2.33 -10.54
C GLY A 25 -5.10 2.29 -10.53
N ALA A 26 -4.44 2.40 -9.37
CA ALA A 26 -2.99 2.33 -9.25
C ALA A 26 -2.52 0.87 -9.31
N LYS A 27 -2.60 0.23 -10.48
CA LYS A 27 -2.17 -1.17 -10.68
C LYS A 27 -0.66 -1.26 -10.72
N GLY A 28 -0.11 -2.12 -9.87
CA GLY A 28 1.28 -2.49 -9.96
C GLY A 28 2.29 -1.40 -9.61
N VAL A 29 1.86 -0.45 -8.80
CA VAL A 29 2.65 0.69 -8.33
C VAL A 29 3.41 0.28 -7.08
N ARG A 30 4.68 0.66 -7.00
CA ARG A 30 5.52 0.42 -5.82
C ARG A 30 5.15 1.38 -4.70
N ILE A 31 5.34 0.92 -3.47
CA ILE A 31 5.25 1.79 -2.29
C ILE A 31 6.66 2.28 -1.94
N GLU A 32 6.84 3.59 -1.76
CA GLU A 32 8.13 4.19 -1.41
C GLU A 32 8.69 3.59 -0.11
N ASN A 33 9.99 3.31 -0.08
CA ASN A 33 10.70 2.73 1.09
C ASN A 33 10.17 1.34 1.54
N GLN A 34 9.40 0.65 0.69
CA GLN A 34 8.86 -0.68 0.98
C GLN A 34 9.29 -1.67 -0.10
N THR A 35 10.46 -2.29 0.10
CA THR A 35 11.05 -3.19 -0.88
C THR A 35 10.14 -4.38 -1.19
N GLY A 36 9.84 -4.58 -2.47
CA GLY A 36 9.02 -5.69 -2.93
C GLY A 36 7.51 -5.56 -2.64
N VAL A 37 7.07 -4.42 -2.09
CA VAL A 37 5.64 -4.14 -1.88
C VAL A 37 5.13 -3.34 -3.08
N LYS A 38 4.08 -3.88 -3.71
CA LYS A 38 3.46 -3.34 -4.91
C LYS A 38 1.97 -3.59 -4.86
N THR A 39 1.18 -2.66 -5.37
CA THR A 39 -0.27 -2.86 -5.52
C THR A 39 -0.57 -3.99 -6.50
N ASP A 40 -1.60 -4.76 -6.20
CA ASP A 40 -2.11 -5.80 -7.07
C ASP A 40 -2.87 -5.22 -8.28
N TRP A 41 -3.50 -6.09 -9.07
CA TRP A 41 -4.26 -5.70 -10.25
C TRP A 41 -5.51 -4.86 -9.93
N ARG A 42 -5.95 -4.82 -8.67
CA ARG A 42 -7.09 -4.05 -8.17
C ARG A 42 -6.66 -2.74 -7.50
N GLY A 43 -5.36 -2.52 -7.32
CA GLY A 43 -4.83 -1.34 -6.62
C GLY A 43 -4.66 -1.53 -5.11
N TYR A 44 -4.60 -2.77 -4.61
CA TYR A 44 -4.41 -3.05 -3.19
C TYR A 44 -3.00 -3.55 -2.86
N ALA A 45 -2.46 -3.12 -1.73
CA ALA A 45 -1.20 -3.62 -1.19
C ALA A 45 -1.29 -3.81 0.32
N VAL A 46 -0.44 -4.66 0.88
CA VAL A 46 -0.27 -4.79 2.32
C VAL A 46 1.18 -4.48 2.67
N MET A 47 1.37 -3.45 3.49
CA MET A 47 2.66 -3.15 4.12
C MET A 47 2.78 -4.00 5.39
N PRO A 48 3.78 -4.90 5.50
CA PRO A 48 3.84 -5.89 6.58
C PRO A 48 4.39 -5.32 7.90
N TYR A 49 4.79 -4.05 7.94
CA TYR A 49 5.30 -3.38 9.13
C TYR A 49 4.90 -1.90 9.13
N ALA A 50 4.47 -1.42 10.30
CA ALA A 50 4.28 -0.01 10.60
C ALA A 50 4.76 0.25 12.03
N THR A 51 5.23 1.47 12.31
CA THR A 51 5.61 1.84 13.68
C THR A 51 4.35 2.21 14.46
N VAL A 52 4.10 1.50 15.56
CA VAL A 52 3.01 1.82 16.50
C VAL A 52 3.23 3.18 17.16
N TYR A 53 2.13 3.82 17.53
CA TYR A 53 2.07 5.16 18.14
C TYR A 53 2.77 6.25 17.33
N ARG A 54 2.91 6.05 16.02
CA ARG A 54 3.48 7.02 15.08
C ARG A 54 2.66 7.09 13.81
N TYR A 55 2.70 8.25 13.16
CA TYR A 55 2.23 8.38 11.79
C TYR A 55 3.21 7.71 10.83
N ASN A 56 2.71 6.74 10.08
CA ASN A 56 3.45 6.03 9.05
C ASN A 56 3.12 6.67 7.70
N ARG A 57 4.12 7.30 7.07
CA ARG A 57 3.97 7.87 5.72
C ARG A 57 3.95 6.73 4.71
N VAL A 58 2.84 6.59 4.01
CA VAL A 58 2.63 5.70 2.88
C VAL A 58 2.62 6.53 1.62
N ALA A 59 3.52 6.25 0.68
CA ALA A 59 3.59 6.98 -0.57
C ALA A 59 3.71 6.03 -1.76
N LEU A 60 2.98 6.32 -2.83
CA LEU A 60 3.08 5.61 -4.11
C LEU A 60 4.25 6.20 -4.92
N ASP A 61 5.12 5.32 -5.44
CA ASP A 61 6.19 5.72 -6.36
C ASP A 61 5.60 5.93 -7.75
N THR A 62 5.35 7.20 -8.07
CA THR A 62 4.73 7.64 -9.33
C THR A 62 5.58 7.30 -10.56
N ASN A 63 6.89 7.06 -10.41
CA ASN A 63 7.75 6.61 -11.51
C ASN A 63 7.42 5.17 -11.96
N THR A 64 6.63 4.45 -11.17
CA THR A 64 6.22 3.07 -11.44
C THR A 64 4.76 2.96 -11.85
N MET A 65 4.06 4.08 -11.95
CA MET A 65 2.71 4.16 -12.50
C MET A 65 2.75 3.97 -14.02
N ASP A 66 1.64 3.48 -14.57
CA ASP A 66 1.46 3.49 -16.02
C ASP A 66 1.14 4.89 -16.52
N ASN A 67 1.29 5.09 -17.83
CA ASN A 67 1.11 6.41 -18.46
C ASN A 67 -0.34 6.91 -18.48
N HIS A 68 -1.31 6.13 -18.00
CA HIS A 68 -2.73 6.47 -18.03
C HIS A 68 -3.32 6.66 -16.63
N THR A 69 -2.53 6.45 -15.58
CA THR A 69 -2.94 6.61 -14.20
C THR A 69 -2.36 7.90 -13.65
N ASP A 70 -3.23 8.79 -13.19
CA ASP A 70 -2.86 9.95 -12.41
C ASP A 70 -3.45 9.82 -11.00
N VAL A 71 -2.76 10.36 -10.00
CA VAL A 71 -3.13 10.24 -8.60
C VAL A 71 -3.14 11.61 -7.95
N GLU A 72 -4.32 12.03 -7.50
CA GLU A 72 -4.54 13.32 -6.85
C GLU A 72 -3.76 13.44 -5.52
N ASN A 73 -3.66 12.35 -4.76
CA ASN A 73 -2.90 12.28 -3.52
C ASN A 73 -2.08 10.99 -3.46
N ASN A 74 -0.80 11.06 -3.81
CA ASN A 74 0.10 9.90 -3.81
C ASN A 74 0.71 9.63 -2.43
N VAL A 75 0.44 10.45 -1.41
CA VAL A 75 0.95 10.31 -0.03
C VAL A 75 -0.22 10.30 0.95
N SER A 76 -0.17 9.39 1.93
CA SER A 76 -1.10 9.34 3.06
C SER A 76 -0.33 9.01 4.35
N SER A 77 -0.85 9.48 5.49
CA SER A 77 -0.29 9.19 6.82
C SER A 77 -1.27 8.34 7.60
N VAL A 78 -0.83 7.17 8.06
CA VAL A 78 -1.66 6.23 8.82
C VAL A 78 -1.15 6.15 10.26
N GLY A 79 -2.04 6.41 11.22
CA GLY A 79 -1.79 6.11 12.63
C GLY A 79 -1.92 4.61 12.87
N ALA A 80 -0.95 4.03 13.58
CA ALA A 80 -1.04 2.67 14.07
C ALA A 80 -1.13 2.72 15.60
N ASP A 81 -2.27 2.32 16.16
CA ASP A 81 -2.47 2.16 17.60
C ASP A 81 -2.13 0.73 18.07
#